data_AF-A0A2W4J4H1-F1
#
_entry.id   AF-A0A2W4J4H1-F1
#
_cell.length_a   1.000
_cell.length_b   1.000
_cell.length_c   1.000
_cell.angle_alpha   90.00
_cell.angle_beta   90.00
_cell.angle_gamma   90.00
#
_symmetry.space_group_name_H-M   'P 1'
#
loop_
_entity.id
_entity.type
_entity.pdbx_description
1 polymer ?
#
loop_
_entity_poly.entity_id
_entity_poly.type
_entity_poly.pdbx_seq_one_letter_code
_entity_poly.pdbx_strand_id
1 'polypeptide(L)'
;MGAPEILIVDDNEELATLLGQLFERAGYRSRVVHRGRAAIAAIEENPPAAAVVDILLPDVVGYKVAKHLAKRNIPFVFITGVFRGARLAREGTEREGAKAYFEKPFEAGKLVEFVRGLVPPPPEKPRQGDPDFDLDIDLDLTEAGEPAADLEMTGQIRVEAGAVQALLTGQDFHLPAASPGQVVVRPRPAEPEEERSPDGRVRRGALRDNLPHLIGAFWQLRETGEILLERGKVKKAIFFEKGWPVFAVSNLAAERLGTFLVRVGRITEAQHREAMGRAEGDGRRLGEVLVSMGILQEAERMYYVAQQVKAIIYSAFAWEEGTYRMTFLEKARHEPIRLGIHPAQLIQRAIKKIYPLSRYKRILAPEDRLVQAADPIFHLTEVELETWEAQLLAKATKDRTVAELLASTPRPQPQVYGSLVALMGLKILEKHEPAKGQA
;
A
#
# COMPACT_ATOMS: atom_id res chain seq x y z
N MET A 1 -28.11 -3.26 -32.05
CA MET A 1 -28.13 -3.24 -30.57
C MET A 1 -26.90 -2.47 -30.10
N GLY A 2 -27.03 -1.61 -29.09
CA GLY A 2 -25.89 -0.88 -28.54
C GLY A 2 -24.85 -1.83 -27.93
N ALA A 3 -23.59 -1.39 -27.82
CA ALA A 3 -22.55 -2.22 -27.24
C ALA A 3 -22.90 -2.63 -25.78
N PRO A 4 -22.69 -3.91 -25.42
CA PRO A 4 -22.96 -4.41 -24.07
C PRO A 4 -22.15 -3.62 -23.04
N GLU A 5 -22.77 -3.34 -21.90
CA GLU A 5 -22.16 -2.50 -20.85
C GLU A 5 -21.57 -3.37 -19.74
N ILE A 6 -20.34 -3.05 -19.32
CA ILE A 6 -19.64 -3.68 -18.20
C ILE A 6 -19.66 -2.71 -17.02
N LEU A 7 -20.19 -3.15 -15.88
CA LEU A 7 -20.15 -2.40 -14.63
C LEU A 7 -18.84 -2.68 -13.89
N ILE A 8 -18.12 -1.64 -13.49
CA ILE A 8 -16.86 -1.74 -12.76
C ILE A 8 -17.06 -1.08 -11.40
N VAL A 9 -16.87 -1.86 -10.34
CA VAL A 9 -17.11 -1.43 -8.96
C VAL A 9 -15.82 -1.53 -8.18
N ASP A 10 -15.12 -0.41 -7.98
CA ASP A 10 -13.85 -0.36 -7.27
C ASP A 10 -13.62 1.04 -6.70
N ASP A 11 -13.19 1.12 -5.44
CA ASP A 11 -12.94 2.40 -4.76
C ASP A 11 -11.61 3.05 -5.12
N ASN A 12 -10.75 2.31 -5.82
CA ASN A 12 -9.61 2.85 -6.54
C ASN A 12 -10.09 3.45 -7.87
N GLU A 13 -10.21 4.78 -7.92
CA GLU A 13 -10.67 5.49 -9.13
C GLU A 13 -9.77 5.26 -10.35
N GLU A 14 -8.45 5.18 -10.14
CA GLU A 14 -7.47 4.98 -11.22
C GLU A 14 -7.62 3.60 -11.85
N LEU A 15 -7.70 2.54 -11.03
CA LEU A 15 -7.94 1.18 -11.52
C LEU A 15 -9.28 1.08 -12.24
N ALA A 16 -10.34 1.61 -11.62
CA ALA A 16 -11.67 1.49 -12.17
C ALA A 16 -11.78 2.20 -13.52
N THR A 17 -11.12 3.35 -13.66
CA THR A 17 -10.99 4.10 -14.91
C THR A 17 -10.17 3.33 -15.95
N LEU A 18 -9.02 2.78 -15.57
CA LEU A 18 -8.17 1.98 -16.46
C LEU A 18 -8.94 0.77 -17.01
N LEU A 19 -9.60 0.00 -16.13
CA LEU A 19 -10.43 -1.12 -16.55
C LEU A 19 -11.56 -0.66 -17.48
N GLY A 20 -12.18 0.49 -17.20
CA GLY A 20 -13.19 1.09 -18.07
C GLY A 20 -12.68 1.35 -19.47
N GLN A 21 -11.52 2.00 -19.59
CA GLN A 21 -10.86 2.28 -20.87
C GLN A 21 -10.49 0.99 -21.62
N LEU A 22 -10.01 -0.04 -20.92
CA LEU A 22 -9.68 -1.33 -21.53
C LEU A 22 -10.92 -2.03 -22.09
N PHE A 23 -12.03 -2.04 -21.34
CA PHE A 23 -13.30 -2.59 -21.85
C PHE A 23 -13.85 -1.77 -23.03
N GLU A 24 -13.73 -0.44 -23.00
CA GLU A 24 -14.13 0.42 -24.11
C GLU A 24 -13.33 0.21 -25.38
N ARG A 25 -12.01 0.04 -25.25
CA ARG A 25 -11.12 -0.36 -26.36
C ARG A 25 -11.47 -1.75 -26.89
N ALA A 26 -11.87 -2.67 -26.01
CA ALA A 26 -12.37 -3.99 -26.38
C ALA A 26 -13.79 -3.96 -27.02
N GLY A 27 -14.39 -2.76 -27.18
CA GLY A 27 -15.66 -2.56 -27.88
C GLY A 27 -16.90 -2.50 -26.98
N TYR A 28 -16.75 -2.63 -25.67
CA TYR A 28 -17.86 -2.56 -24.72
C TYR A 28 -18.18 -1.11 -24.33
N ARG A 29 -19.31 -0.89 -23.67
CA ARG A 29 -19.50 0.33 -22.85
C ARG A 29 -19.01 0.02 -21.44
N SER A 30 -18.46 1.01 -20.76
CA SER A 30 -18.10 0.87 -19.35
C SER A 30 -18.96 1.79 -18.49
N ARG A 31 -19.33 1.32 -17.30
CA ARG A 31 -19.90 2.15 -16.25
C ARG A 31 -19.08 1.95 -14.99
N VAL A 32 -18.46 3.02 -14.51
CA VAL A 32 -17.60 2.99 -13.34
C VAL A 32 -18.33 3.55 -12.12
N VAL A 33 -18.24 2.85 -11.00
CA VAL A 33 -18.78 3.28 -9.70
C VAL A 33 -17.79 2.96 -8.58
N HIS A 34 -17.64 3.87 -7.62
CA HIS A 34 -16.60 3.77 -6.58
C HIS A 34 -17.12 3.35 -5.20
N ARG A 35 -18.41 3.02 -5.12
CA ARG A 35 -19.10 2.64 -3.88
C ARG A 35 -20.10 1.55 -4.15
N GLY A 36 -20.21 0.58 -3.27
CA GLY A 36 -21.08 -0.56 -3.50
C GLY A 36 -22.57 -0.25 -3.35
N ARG A 37 -22.98 0.75 -2.56
CA ARG A 37 -24.39 1.22 -2.58
C ARG A 37 -24.76 1.86 -3.90
N ALA A 38 -23.84 2.64 -4.49
CA ALA A 38 -24.03 3.22 -5.82
C ALA A 38 -24.09 2.11 -6.88
N ALA A 39 -23.26 1.07 -6.76
CA ALA A 39 -23.34 -0.10 -7.63
C ALA A 39 -24.69 -0.81 -7.55
N ILE A 40 -25.21 -1.05 -6.34
CA ILE A 40 -26.52 -1.68 -6.14
C ILE A 40 -27.63 -0.86 -6.82
N ALA A 41 -27.66 0.45 -6.60
CA ALA A 41 -28.60 1.34 -7.27
C ALA A 41 -28.46 1.29 -8.80
N ALA A 42 -27.23 1.32 -9.32
CA ALA A 42 -26.95 1.27 -10.75
C ALA A 42 -27.40 -0.06 -11.39
N ILE A 43 -27.22 -1.19 -10.69
CA ILE A 43 -27.69 -2.51 -11.13
C ILE A 43 -29.22 -2.56 -11.13
N GLU A 44 -29.87 -1.87 -10.20
CA GLU A 44 -31.34 -1.80 -10.12
C GLU A 44 -31.96 -0.94 -11.20
N GLU A 45 -31.36 0.21 -11.49
CA GLU A 45 -31.86 1.15 -12.48
C GLU A 45 -31.60 0.69 -13.92
N ASN A 46 -30.36 0.26 -14.22
CA ASN A 46 -29.95 -0.15 -15.55
C ASN A 46 -28.98 -1.35 -15.46
N PRO A 47 -29.50 -2.59 -15.51
CA PRO A 47 -28.71 -3.81 -15.40
C PRO A 47 -27.58 -3.91 -16.45
N PRO A 48 -26.32 -4.14 -16.03
CA PRO A 48 -25.21 -4.34 -16.96
C PRO A 48 -25.21 -5.74 -17.58
N ALA A 49 -24.42 -5.94 -18.63
CA ALA A 49 -24.20 -7.25 -19.26
C ALA A 49 -23.26 -8.14 -18.44
N ALA A 50 -22.27 -7.55 -17.77
CA ALA A 50 -21.45 -8.20 -16.75
C ALA A 50 -20.93 -7.18 -15.74
N ALA A 51 -20.38 -7.66 -14.62
CA ALA A 51 -19.74 -6.81 -13.63
C ALA A 51 -18.36 -7.31 -13.19
N VAL A 52 -17.45 -6.37 -12.96
CA VAL A 52 -16.19 -6.57 -12.24
C VAL A 52 -16.35 -5.86 -10.89
N VAL A 53 -16.20 -6.60 -9.80
CA VAL A 53 -16.52 -6.11 -8.46
C VAL A 53 -15.33 -6.29 -7.53
N ASP A 54 -14.83 -5.22 -6.91
CA ASP A 54 -13.95 -5.36 -5.76
C ASP A 54 -14.74 -5.91 -4.57
N ILE A 55 -14.18 -6.92 -3.92
CA ILE A 55 -14.70 -7.45 -2.66
C ILE A 55 -14.70 -6.36 -1.59
N LEU A 56 -13.74 -5.46 -1.63
CA LEU A 56 -13.50 -4.47 -0.59
C LEU A 56 -13.89 -3.08 -1.09
N LEU A 57 -15.12 -2.67 -0.80
CA LEU A 57 -15.59 -1.32 -1.08
C LEU A 57 -15.76 -0.55 0.24
N PRO A 58 -15.66 0.79 0.23
CA PRO A 58 -15.60 1.61 1.45
C PRO A 58 -16.89 1.56 2.27
N ASP A 59 -18.04 1.29 1.65
CA ASP A 59 -19.36 1.39 2.26
C ASP A 59 -20.08 0.04 2.44
N VAL A 60 -19.77 -0.96 1.61
CA VAL A 60 -20.30 -2.33 1.69
C VAL A 60 -19.26 -3.34 1.21
N VAL A 61 -19.36 -4.60 1.63
CA VAL A 61 -18.56 -5.67 1.01
C VAL A 61 -19.14 -6.00 -0.37
N GLY A 62 -18.28 -6.24 -1.36
CA GLY A 62 -18.65 -6.60 -2.74
C GLY A 62 -19.61 -7.78 -2.84
N TYR A 63 -19.62 -8.70 -1.87
CA TYR A 63 -20.62 -9.78 -1.80
C TYR A 63 -22.07 -9.26 -1.73
N LYS A 64 -22.32 -8.08 -1.13
CA LYS A 64 -23.66 -7.47 -1.15
C LYS A 64 -24.05 -7.02 -2.55
N VAL A 65 -23.10 -6.54 -3.35
CA VAL A 65 -23.30 -6.20 -4.76
C VAL A 65 -23.56 -7.48 -5.57
N ALA A 66 -22.75 -8.53 -5.34
CA ALA A 66 -22.91 -9.85 -5.96
C ALA A 66 -24.30 -10.45 -5.79
N LYS A 67 -24.91 -10.33 -4.60
CA LYS A 67 -26.29 -10.79 -4.38
C LYS A 67 -27.33 -10.13 -5.30
N HIS A 68 -27.13 -8.86 -5.65
CA HIS A 68 -28.05 -8.16 -6.57
C HIS A 68 -27.78 -8.55 -8.02
N LEU A 69 -26.52 -8.82 -8.38
CA LEU A 69 -26.13 -9.35 -9.69
C LEU A 69 -26.68 -10.77 -9.91
N ALA A 70 -26.49 -11.66 -8.92
CA ALA A 70 -26.96 -13.04 -8.95
C ALA A 70 -28.50 -13.14 -9.06
N LYS A 71 -29.25 -12.33 -8.31
CA LYS A 71 -30.73 -12.26 -8.41
C LYS A 71 -31.22 -11.92 -9.82
N ARG A 72 -30.42 -11.23 -10.62
CA ARG A 72 -30.73 -10.84 -11.99
C ARG A 72 -30.03 -11.71 -13.04
N ASN A 73 -29.36 -12.80 -12.62
CA ASN A 73 -28.55 -13.66 -13.48
C ASN A 73 -27.48 -12.92 -14.30
N ILE A 74 -26.94 -11.84 -13.74
CA ILE A 74 -25.86 -11.07 -14.38
C ILE A 74 -24.53 -11.76 -14.04
N PRO A 75 -23.70 -12.14 -15.03
CA PRO A 75 -22.39 -12.72 -14.78
C PRO A 75 -21.45 -11.69 -14.18
N PHE A 76 -20.64 -12.10 -13.21
CA PHE A 76 -19.68 -11.20 -12.57
C PHE A 76 -18.42 -11.93 -12.12
N VAL A 77 -17.36 -11.16 -11.95
CA VAL A 77 -16.07 -11.60 -11.43
C VAL A 77 -15.66 -10.71 -10.26
N PHE A 78 -14.90 -11.27 -9.33
CA PHE A 78 -14.32 -10.51 -8.24
C PHE A 78 -12.87 -10.14 -8.52
N ILE A 79 -12.48 -8.95 -8.06
CA ILE A 79 -11.09 -8.53 -7.90
C ILE A 79 -10.79 -8.33 -6.41
N THR A 80 -9.58 -8.66 -5.95
CA THR A 80 -9.24 -8.53 -4.52
C THR A 80 -7.75 -8.40 -4.24
N GLY A 81 -7.34 -7.50 -3.34
CA GLY A 81 -5.92 -7.30 -2.96
C GLY A 81 -5.51 -7.80 -1.57
N VAL A 82 -6.34 -8.59 -0.87
CA VAL A 82 -6.09 -8.97 0.54
C VAL A 82 -6.05 -10.50 0.76
N PHE A 83 -6.49 -11.30 -0.19
CA PHE A 83 -6.60 -12.74 -0.01
C PHE A 83 -5.50 -13.51 -0.77
N ARG A 84 -4.38 -13.79 -0.08
CA ARG A 84 -3.44 -14.81 -0.55
C ARG A 84 -4.01 -16.20 -0.29
N GLY A 85 -4.33 -16.94 -1.35
CA GLY A 85 -4.55 -18.39 -1.29
C GLY A 85 -5.86 -18.91 -1.90
N ALA A 86 -5.74 -20.01 -2.65
CA ALA A 86 -6.80 -20.66 -3.44
C ALA A 86 -8.03 -21.19 -2.66
N ARG A 87 -8.04 -21.17 -1.33
CA ARG A 87 -9.11 -21.76 -0.51
C ARG A 87 -10.32 -20.83 -0.32
N LEU A 88 -10.09 -19.53 -0.07
CA LEU A 88 -11.16 -18.54 0.12
C LEU A 88 -11.75 -18.04 -1.21
N ALA A 89 -10.92 -17.99 -2.27
CA ALA A 89 -11.40 -17.75 -3.64
C ALA A 89 -12.40 -18.85 -4.07
N ARG A 90 -12.13 -20.13 -3.75
CA ARG A 90 -13.03 -21.27 -4.00
C ARG A 90 -14.35 -21.16 -3.25
N GLU A 91 -14.32 -20.82 -1.96
CA GLU A 91 -15.52 -20.66 -1.13
C GLU A 91 -16.45 -19.52 -1.60
N GLY A 92 -15.88 -18.47 -2.23
CA GLY A 92 -16.65 -17.39 -2.83
C GLY A 92 -17.32 -17.78 -4.17
N THR A 93 -16.62 -18.51 -5.05
CA THR A 93 -17.17 -19.02 -6.32
C THR A 93 -18.33 -19.99 -6.09
N GLU A 94 -18.22 -20.84 -5.07
CA GLU A 94 -19.22 -21.87 -4.77
C GLU A 94 -20.50 -21.33 -4.10
N ARG A 95 -20.42 -20.20 -3.37
CA ARG A 95 -21.56 -19.68 -2.58
C ARG A 95 -22.31 -18.50 -3.21
N GLU A 96 -21.65 -17.64 -3.96
CA GLU A 96 -22.25 -16.37 -4.43
C GLU A 96 -22.42 -16.32 -5.96
N GLY A 97 -21.92 -17.32 -6.70
CA GLY A 97 -22.14 -17.46 -8.15
C GLY A 97 -21.18 -16.66 -9.04
N ALA A 98 -20.06 -16.18 -8.47
CA ALA A 98 -19.00 -15.51 -9.22
C ALA A 98 -18.39 -16.45 -10.27
N LYS A 99 -18.05 -15.91 -11.44
CA LYS A 99 -17.46 -16.67 -12.55
C LYS A 99 -15.96 -16.87 -12.39
N ALA A 100 -15.28 -15.93 -11.73
CA ALA A 100 -13.86 -16.00 -11.40
C ALA A 100 -13.48 -15.02 -10.28
N TYR A 101 -12.27 -15.22 -9.77
CA TYR A 101 -11.58 -14.33 -8.83
C TYR A 101 -10.22 -13.96 -9.41
N PHE A 102 -9.90 -12.68 -9.38
CA PHE A 102 -8.60 -12.13 -9.76
C PHE A 102 -7.95 -11.50 -8.53
N GLU A 103 -6.81 -12.05 -8.12
CA GLU A 103 -6.01 -11.50 -7.01
C GLU A 103 -5.20 -10.31 -7.54
N LYS A 104 -5.21 -9.17 -6.85
CA LYS A 104 -4.35 -8.02 -7.14
C LYS A 104 -2.96 -8.29 -6.54
N PRO A 105 -1.86 -8.14 -7.29
CA PRO A 105 -1.80 -7.73 -8.70
C PRO A 105 -2.28 -8.80 -9.70
N PHE A 106 -3.02 -8.38 -10.73
CA PHE A 106 -3.46 -9.26 -11.82
C PHE A 106 -3.15 -8.64 -13.19
N GLU A 107 -3.05 -9.50 -14.20
CA GLU A 107 -2.95 -9.09 -15.59
C GLU A 107 -4.30 -8.61 -16.13
N ALA A 108 -4.38 -7.34 -16.51
CA ALA A 108 -5.61 -6.70 -16.99
C ALA A 108 -6.19 -7.38 -18.24
N GLY A 109 -5.30 -7.79 -19.16
CA GLY A 109 -5.67 -8.48 -20.40
C GLY A 109 -6.44 -9.76 -20.12
N LYS A 110 -5.94 -10.60 -19.19
CA LYS A 110 -6.60 -11.84 -18.78
C LYS A 110 -7.98 -11.59 -18.16
N LEU A 111 -8.13 -10.54 -17.37
CA LEU A 111 -9.44 -10.14 -16.82
C LEU A 111 -10.41 -9.76 -17.94
N VAL A 112 -9.97 -8.91 -18.88
CA VAL A 112 -10.80 -8.47 -20.01
C VAL A 112 -11.20 -9.68 -20.87
N GLU A 113 -10.25 -10.53 -21.25
CA GLU A 113 -10.52 -11.75 -22.02
C GLU A 113 -11.48 -12.69 -21.32
N PHE A 114 -11.32 -12.87 -20.01
CA PHE A 114 -12.23 -13.70 -19.23
C PHE A 114 -13.65 -13.15 -19.27
N VAL A 115 -13.81 -11.84 -19.01
CA VAL A 115 -15.13 -11.18 -19.05
C VAL A 115 -15.72 -11.19 -20.46
N ARG A 116 -14.90 -11.06 -21.51
CA ARG A 116 -15.35 -11.22 -22.92
C ARG A 116 -15.99 -12.58 -23.16
N GLY A 117 -15.48 -13.64 -22.53
CA GLY A 117 -16.07 -14.98 -22.60
C GLY A 117 -17.44 -15.10 -21.89
N LEU A 118 -17.83 -14.14 -21.05
CA LEU A 118 -19.07 -14.15 -20.29
C LEU A 118 -20.23 -13.39 -20.96
N VAL A 119 -19.93 -12.54 -21.94
CA VAL A 119 -20.91 -11.62 -22.56
C VAL A 119 -20.87 -11.70 -24.10
N PRO A 120 -21.98 -11.34 -24.80
CA PRO A 120 -21.99 -11.32 -26.26
C PRO A 120 -20.90 -10.40 -26.83
N PRO A 121 -20.32 -10.73 -28.00
CA PRO A 121 -19.30 -9.89 -28.62
C PRO A 121 -19.90 -8.51 -28.95
N PRO A 122 -19.15 -7.42 -28.73
CA PRO A 122 -19.59 -6.09 -29.11
C PRO A 122 -19.65 -5.94 -30.64
N PRO A 123 -20.43 -4.98 -31.17
CA PRO A 123 -20.41 -4.67 -32.60
C PRO A 123 -18.98 -4.28 -33.04
N GLU A 124 -18.51 -4.86 -34.15
CA GLU A 124 -17.13 -4.70 -34.63
C GLU A 124 -16.75 -3.22 -34.81
N LYS A 125 -15.69 -2.79 -34.10
CA LYS A 125 -14.90 -1.60 -34.45
C LYS A 125 -13.62 -2.05 -35.17
N PRO A 126 -13.07 -1.24 -36.11
CA PRO A 126 -11.84 -1.58 -36.80
C PRO A 126 -10.70 -1.82 -35.81
N ARG A 127 -10.07 -3.00 -35.87
CA ARG A 127 -8.89 -3.35 -35.08
C ARG A 127 -7.71 -2.46 -35.48
N GLN A 128 -7.37 -1.48 -34.65
CA GLN A 128 -6.02 -0.90 -34.63
C GLN A 128 -5.17 -1.83 -33.76
N GLY A 129 -3.96 -2.16 -34.23
CA GLY A 129 -3.20 -3.36 -33.87
C GLY A 129 -3.11 -3.67 -32.37
N ASP A 130 -3.24 -4.96 -32.05
CA ASP A 130 -3.08 -5.49 -30.68
C ASP A 130 -1.68 -5.17 -30.15
N PRO A 131 -1.55 -4.43 -29.05
CA PRO A 131 -0.34 -4.43 -28.24
C PRO A 131 -0.29 -5.71 -27.40
N ASP A 132 0.90 -6.28 -27.27
CA ASP A 132 1.25 -7.34 -26.32
C ASP A 132 1.06 -6.80 -24.89
N PHE A 133 0.09 -7.30 -24.12
CA PHE A 133 -0.28 -6.77 -22.80
C PHE A 133 0.15 -7.72 -21.65
N ASP A 134 1.44 -7.75 -21.36
CA ASP A 134 1.94 -8.21 -20.05
C ASP A 134 2.01 -6.99 -19.11
N LEU A 135 0.87 -6.60 -18.54
CA LEU A 135 0.80 -5.57 -17.51
C LEU A 135 0.41 -6.21 -16.17
N ASP A 136 1.41 -6.52 -15.34
CA ASP A 136 1.21 -6.86 -13.93
C ASP A 136 0.73 -5.59 -13.20
N ILE A 137 -0.57 -5.51 -12.90
CA ILE A 137 -1.13 -4.34 -12.22
C ILE A 137 -0.83 -4.42 -10.72
N ASP A 138 0.34 -3.92 -10.30
CA ASP A 138 0.62 -3.62 -8.89
C ASP A 138 -0.09 -2.33 -8.47
N LEU A 139 -1.10 -2.48 -7.60
CA LEU A 139 -1.95 -1.37 -7.16
C LEU A 139 -1.53 -0.85 -5.80
N ASP A 140 -0.71 0.18 -5.90
CA ASP A 140 -0.60 1.22 -4.91
C ASP A 140 -1.70 2.27 -5.11
N LEU A 141 -2.41 2.63 -4.03
CA LEU A 141 -3.55 3.56 -4.06
C LEU A 141 -3.04 5.00 -3.94
N THR A 142 -3.10 5.78 -5.02
CA THR A 142 -3.03 7.25 -4.95
C THR A 142 -4.14 7.90 -5.77
N GLU A 143 -4.51 9.11 -5.34
CA GLU A 143 -5.58 9.92 -5.92
C GLU A 143 -5.15 10.61 -7.21
N ALA A 144 -6.11 10.73 -8.12
CA ALA A 144 -6.01 11.29 -9.46
C ALA A 144 -5.62 12.78 -9.51
N GLY A 145 -4.90 13.15 -10.58
CA GLY A 145 -4.89 14.52 -11.11
C GLY A 145 -3.70 14.87 -11.99
N GLU A 146 -3.72 14.48 -13.28
CA GLU A 146 -3.38 15.25 -14.51
C GLU A 146 -2.88 14.36 -15.68
N PRO A 147 -3.09 14.79 -16.95
CA PRO A 147 -3.32 13.86 -18.07
C PRO A 147 -2.06 13.18 -18.57
N ALA A 148 -2.29 11.95 -19.07
CA ALA A 148 -1.32 11.11 -19.75
C ALA A 148 -0.66 11.85 -20.92
N ALA A 149 0.68 11.93 -20.86
CA ALA A 149 1.53 12.02 -22.03
C ALA A 149 2.30 10.69 -22.11
N ASP A 150 1.99 9.94 -23.17
CA ASP A 150 2.74 8.84 -23.78
C ASP A 150 3.50 7.90 -22.84
N LEU A 151 2.82 6.82 -22.45
CA LEU A 151 3.42 5.63 -21.84
C LEU A 151 4.14 4.79 -22.91
N GLU A 152 5.46 4.78 -22.90
CA GLU A 152 6.28 3.75 -23.55
C GLU A 152 6.66 2.66 -22.52
N MET A 153 6.56 1.39 -22.95
CA MET A 153 6.76 0.21 -22.11
C MET A 153 8.23 -0.20 -21.90
N THR A 154 8.46 -0.65 -20.66
CA THR A 154 9.34 -1.71 -20.10
C THR A 154 10.68 -2.07 -20.75
N GLY A 155 11.74 -2.05 -19.93
CA GLY A 155 13.04 -2.66 -20.20
C GLY A 155 13.33 -3.82 -19.24
N GLN A 156 13.97 -4.89 -19.74
CA GLN A 156 14.44 -6.03 -18.94
C GLN A 156 15.85 -5.77 -18.37
N ILE A 157 16.06 -6.11 -17.10
CA ILE A 157 17.38 -6.10 -16.46
C ILE A 157 17.95 -7.51 -16.51
N ARG A 158 19.16 -7.66 -17.08
CA ARG A 158 19.95 -8.91 -16.99
C ARG A 158 21.22 -8.67 -16.19
N VAL A 159 21.57 -9.65 -15.36
CA VAL A 159 22.76 -9.63 -14.50
C VAL A 159 23.64 -10.81 -14.89
N GLU A 160 24.81 -10.52 -15.43
CA GLU A 160 25.88 -11.51 -15.62
C GLU A 160 27.20 -10.95 -15.07
N ALA A 161 27.92 -11.79 -14.32
CA ALA A 161 29.32 -11.59 -13.90
C ALA A 161 29.69 -10.18 -13.38
N GLY A 162 28.83 -9.56 -12.56
CA GLY A 162 29.17 -8.34 -11.82
C GLY A 162 28.94 -7.01 -12.56
N ALA A 163 28.29 -7.03 -13.74
CA ALA A 163 27.77 -5.83 -14.39
C ALA A 163 26.24 -5.92 -14.55
N VAL A 164 25.55 -4.82 -14.27
CA VAL A 164 24.11 -4.65 -14.51
C VAL A 164 23.96 -3.86 -15.81
N GLN A 165 23.37 -4.48 -16.84
CA GLN A 165 22.96 -3.78 -18.06
C GLN A 165 21.43 -3.68 -18.10
N ALA A 166 20.94 -2.48 -18.37
CA ALA A 166 19.54 -2.20 -18.65
C ALA A 166 19.43 -1.75 -20.11
N LEU A 167 18.65 -2.47 -20.91
CA LEU A 167 18.39 -2.11 -22.30
C LEU A 167 17.06 -1.36 -22.40
N LEU A 168 17.12 -0.08 -22.74
CA LEU A 168 15.95 0.72 -23.15
C LEU A 168 16.28 1.34 -24.52
N THR A 169 15.41 1.08 -25.50
CA THR A 169 15.36 1.77 -26.81
C THR A 169 16.70 2.03 -27.53
N GLY A 170 17.63 1.06 -27.49
CA GLY A 170 18.80 1.04 -28.38
C GLY A 170 19.95 1.98 -28.02
N GLN A 171 20.03 2.48 -26.78
CA GLN A 171 21.26 3.13 -26.27
C GLN A 171 21.73 2.49 -24.96
N ASP A 172 23.00 2.08 -24.94
CA ASP A 172 23.63 1.43 -23.79
C ASP A 172 23.85 2.44 -22.65
N PHE A 173 23.29 2.15 -21.47
CA PHE A 173 23.63 2.85 -20.21
C PHE A 173 24.53 1.95 -19.35
N HIS A 174 25.71 2.47 -19.00
CA HIS A 174 26.63 1.86 -18.04
C HIS A 174 26.51 2.53 -16.66
N LEU A 175 26.13 1.76 -15.64
CA LEU A 175 26.30 2.16 -14.24
C LEU A 175 27.75 1.84 -13.81
N PRO A 176 28.50 2.79 -13.21
CA PRO A 176 29.84 2.51 -12.73
C PRO A 176 29.78 1.53 -11.54
N ALA A 177 30.61 0.49 -11.60
CA ALA A 177 30.82 -0.41 -10.47
C ALA A 177 31.39 0.37 -9.28
N ALA A 178 30.85 0.13 -8.09
CA ALA A 178 31.40 0.67 -6.86
C ALA A 178 32.85 0.15 -6.68
N SER A 179 33.81 1.06 -6.63
CA SER A 179 35.20 0.73 -6.35
C SER A 179 35.31 0.12 -4.93
N PRO A 180 36.02 -1.00 -4.75
CA PRO A 180 36.29 -1.54 -3.42
C PRO A 180 37.34 -0.65 -2.73
N GLY A 181 36.87 0.37 -2.03
CA GLY A 181 37.68 1.27 -1.20
C GLY A 181 37.70 0.81 0.25
N GLN A 182 38.90 0.73 0.83
CA GLN A 182 39.23 0.31 2.19
C GLN A 182 38.20 0.74 3.27
N VAL A 183 37.78 -0.23 4.07
CA VAL A 183 36.98 -0.02 5.28
C VAL A 183 37.82 0.76 6.30
N VAL A 184 37.65 2.08 6.30
CA VAL A 184 38.07 2.92 7.42
C VAL A 184 36.88 3.01 8.37
N VAL A 185 36.91 2.24 9.45
CA VAL A 185 35.96 2.39 10.57
C VAL A 185 36.19 3.78 11.17
N ARG A 186 35.34 4.74 10.80
CA ARG A 186 35.28 6.04 11.46
C ARG A 186 34.22 5.99 12.55
N PRO A 187 34.52 6.48 13.77
CA PRO A 187 33.55 6.51 14.85
C PRO A 187 32.39 7.43 14.43
N ARG A 188 31.17 6.88 14.55
CA ARG A 188 29.89 7.56 14.32
C ARG A 188 29.84 8.86 15.14
N PRO A 189 29.33 9.98 14.63
CA PRO A 189 29.04 11.14 15.46
C PRO A 189 28.07 10.71 16.57
N ALA A 190 28.25 11.24 17.78
CA ALA A 190 27.44 10.87 18.94
C ALA A 190 25.94 11.14 18.71
N GLU A 191 25.20 10.09 18.32
CA GLU A 191 23.74 10.05 18.38
C GLU A 191 23.34 10.15 19.86
N PRO A 192 22.32 10.96 20.22
CA PRO A 192 21.87 11.04 21.61
C PRO A 192 21.42 9.66 22.09
N GLU A 193 21.89 9.30 23.29
CA GLU A 193 21.94 7.96 23.91
C GLU A 193 20.70 7.09 23.68
N GLU A 194 20.76 6.22 22.65
CA GLU A 194 19.88 5.05 22.58
C GLU A 194 20.27 4.10 23.71
N GLU A 195 19.41 3.99 24.73
CA GLU A 195 19.66 3.10 25.85
C GLU A 195 19.37 1.66 25.43
N ARG A 196 20.37 0.79 25.59
CA ARG A 196 20.30 -0.63 25.25
C ARG A 196 20.36 -1.47 26.51
N SER A 197 19.50 -2.48 26.62
CA SER A 197 19.64 -3.48 27.67
C SER A 197 20.95 -4.26 27.49
N PRO A 198 21.52 -4.84 28.58
CA PRO A 198 22.77 -5.60 28.51
C PRO A 198 22.74 -6.78 27.52
N ASP A 199 21.56 -7.36 27.29
CA ASP A 199 21.33 -8.44 26.33
C ASP A 199 21.03 -7.95 24.89
N GLY A 200 20.98 -6.63 24.68
CA GLY A 200 20.68 -6.00 23.39
C GLY A 200 19.22 -6.16 22.91
N ARG A 201 18.37 -6.85 23.67
CA ARG A 201 17.00 -7.19 23.28
C ARG A 201 16.03 -6.02 23.40
N VAL A 202 16.33 -5.04 24.24
CA VAL A 202 15.52 -3.84 24.45
C VAL A 202 16.32 -2.62 24.04
N ARG A 203 15.70 -1.77 23.22
CA ARG A 203 16.24 -0.45 22.84
C ARG A 203 15.22 0.64 23.15
N ARG A 204 15.68 1.77 23.68
CA ARG A 204 14.84 2.91 24.05
C ARG A 204 15.41 4.20 23.50
N GLY A 205 14.54 5.11 23.12
CA GLY A 205 14.95 6.43 22.65
C GLY A 205 13.80 7.35 22.31
N ALA A 206 14.12 8.50 21.72
CA ALA A 206 13.14 9.45 21.20
C ALA A 206 12.73 9.08 19.76
N LEU A 207 11.47 9.36 19.40
CA LEU A 207 10.93 9.02 18.07
C LEU A 207 11.56 9.89 16.97
N ARG A 208 11.53 11.23 17.04
CA ARG A 208 12.26 12.16 16.13
C ARG A 208 12.36 11.69 14.66
N ASP A 209 11.21 11.40 14.05
CA ASP A 209 11.09 10.92 12.66
C ASP A 209 11.77 9.56 12.34
N ASN A 210 12.26 8.81 13.33
CA ASN A 210 13.00 7.55 13.16
C ASN A 210 12.14 6.27 13.08
N LEU A 211 10.81 6.37 13.18
CA LEU A 211 9.90 5.21 13.06
C LEU A 211 10.17 4.33 11.82
N PRO A 212 10.45 4.89 10.61
CA PRO A 212 10.85 4.10 9.45
C PRO A 212 12.03 3.17 9.73
N HIS A 213 13.07 3.69 10.38
CA HIS A 213 14.28 2.94 10.70
C HIS A 213 14.01 1.86 11.77
N LEU A 214 13.15 2.12 12.75
CA LEU A 214 12.76 1.13 13.75
C LEU A 214 12.01 -0.05 13.11
N ILE A 215 11.09 0.24 12.19
CA ILE A 215 10.37 -0.79 11.42
C ILE A 215 11.36 -1.56 10.53
N GLY A 216 12.26 -0.85 9.85
CA GLY A 216 13.32 -1.41 9.03
C GLY A 216 14.26 -2.36 9.79
N ALA A 217 14.58 -2.05 11.04
CA ALA A 217 15.43 -2.90 11.88
C ALA A 217 14.83 -4.30 12.13
N PHE A 218 13.50 -4.40 12.30
CA PHE A 218 12.83 -5.70 12.40
C PHE A 218 12.94 -6.50 11.11
N TRP A 219 12.81 -5.84 9.96
CA TRP A 219 12.95 -6.47 8.65
C TRP A 219 14.36 -7.01 8.43
N GLN A 220 15.37 -6.14 8.56
CA GLN A 220 16.77 -6.47 8.31
C GLN A 220 17.27 -7.61 9.21
N LEU A 221 16.88 -7.60 10.48
CA LEU A 221 17.27 -8.62 11.45
C LEU A 221 16.38 -9.87 11.41
N ARG A 222 15.26 -9.84 10.65
CA ARG A 222 14.21 -10.87 10.63
C ARG A 222 13.71 -11.26 12.02
N GLU A 223 13.65 -10.28 12.91
CA GLU A 223 13.32 -10.50 14.31
C GLU A 223 11.81 -10.49 14.57
N THR A 224 11.43 -11.09 15.69
CA THR A 224 10.06 -11.05 16.20
C THR A 224 10.02 -10.15 17.42
N GLY A 225 8.94 -9.40 17.64
CA GLY A 225 8.89 -8.49 18.79
C GLY A 225 7.85 -7.39 18.69
N GLU A 226 8.10 -6.31 19.41
CA GLU A 226 7.20 -5.16 19.49
C GLU A 226 7.95 -3.82 19.51
N ILE A 227 7.35 -2.81 18.92
CA ILE A 227 7.68 -1.40 19.12
C ILE A 227 6.55 -0.77 19.92
N LEU A 228 6.83 -0.35 21.15
CA LEU A 228 5.94 0.48 21.96
C LEU A 228 6.29 1.95 21.74
N LEU A 229 5.32 2.76 21.34
CA LEU A 229 5.42 4.20 21.14
C LEU A 229 4.59 4.92 22.19
N GLU A 230 5.15 5.96 22.82
CA GLU A 230 4.47 6.76 23.82
C GLU A 230 4.58 8.25 23.51
N ARG A 231 3.44 8.96 23.58
CA ARG A 231 3.35 10.42 23.46
C ARG A 231 2.34 10.96 24.46
N GLY A 232 2.83 11.52 25.56
CA GLY A 232 2.01 11.92 26.69
C GLY A 232 1.27 10.71 27.28
N LYS A 233 -0.07 10.75 27.28
CA LYS A 233 -0.91 9.62 27.76
C LYS A 233 -1.21 8.59 26.67
N VAL A 234 -0.91 8.87 25.41
CA VAL A 234 -1.24 7.98 24.30
C VAL A 234 -0.11 6.98 24.11
N LYS A 235 -0.48 5.70 24.04
CA LYS A 235 0.42 4.57 23.81
C LYS A 235 -0.06 3.79 22.58
N LYS A 236 0.87 3.44 21.71
CA LYS A 236 0.65 2.57 20.56
C LYS A 236 1.68 1.44 20.60
N ALA A 237 1.29 0.22 20.26
CA ALA A 237 2.26 -0.87 20.08
C ALA A 237 2.08 -1.49 18.70
N ILE A 238 3.18 -1.76 18.01
CA ILE A 238 3.23 -2.44 16.72
C ILE A 238 3.98 -3.75 16.93
N PHE A 239 3.41 -4.86 16.48
CA PHE A 239 3.95 -6.20 16.67
C PHE A 239 4.48 -6.75 15.35
N PHE A 240 5.60 -7.47 15.45
CA PHE A 240 6.33 -8.02 14.33
C PHE A 240 6.54 -9.51 14.50
N GLU A 241 6.40 -10.27 13.40
CA GLU A 241 6.76 -11.67 13.30
C GLU A 241 7.76 -11.83 12.15
N LYS A 242 9.00 -12.24 12.46
CA LYS A 242 10.07 -12.42 11.47
C LYS A 242 10.25 -11.22 10.52
N GLY A 243 10.22 -10.01 11.09
CA GLY A 243 10.32 -8.75 10.36
C GLY A 243 9.03 -8.20 9.77
N TRP A 244 7.94 -8.98 9.73
CA TRP A 244 6.66 -8.54 9.18
C TRP A 244 5.78 -7.88 10.24
N PRO A 245 5.24 -6.67 10.00
CA PRO A 245 4.18 -6.12 10.83
C PRO A 245 2.96 -7.04 10.76
N VAL A 246 2.53 -7.56 11.91
CA VAL A 246 1.38 -8.46 12.01
C VAL A 246 0.20 -7.82 12.72
N PHE A 247 0.45 -6.97 13.71
CA PHE A 247 -0.62 -6.40 14.52
C PHE A 247 -0.25 -5.03 15.09
N ALA A 248 -1.24 -4.27 15.53
CA ALA A 248 -1.02 -3.01 16.23
C ALA A 248 -2.21 -2.67 17.13
N VAL A 249 -1.91 -2.02 18.26
CA VAL A 249 -2.91 -1.57 19.23
C VAL A 249 -2.66 -0.14 19.64
N SER A 250 -3.73 0.57 20.01
CA SER A 250 -3.65 1.89 20.60
C SER A 250 -4.63 2.03 21.76
N ASN A 251 -4.24 2.82 22.77
CA ASN A 251 -5.16 3.21 23.83
C ASN A 251 -6.06 4.41 23.47
N LEU A 252 -5.87 5.03 22.29
CA LEU A 252 -6.68 6.16 21.84
C LEU A 252 -8.11 5.72 21.50
N ALA A 253 -9.11 6.35 22.13
CA ALA A 253 -10.52 5.99 21.95
C ALA A 253 -10.99 6.11 20.49
N ALA A 254 -10.49 7.11 19.76
CA ALA A 254 -10.79 7.33 18.35
C ALA A 254 -10.30 6.20 17.43
N GLU A 255 -9.33 5.39 17.89
CA GLU A 255 -8.75 4.29 17.13
C GLU A 255 -9.33 2.92 17.49
N ARG A 256 -10.26 2.86 18.45
CA ARG A 256 -10.95 1.62 18.82
C ARG A 256 -11.86 1.15 17.68
N LEU A 257 -12.06 -0.16 17.57
CA LEU A 257 -12.80 -0.78 16.46
C LEU A 257 -14.19 -0.17 16.25
N GLY A 258 -14.93 0.09 17.33
CA GLY A 258 -16.26 0.71 17.26
C GLY A 258 -16.24 2.09 16.62
N THR A 259 -15.45 3.01 17.18
CA THR A 259 -15.26 4.36 16.64
C THR A 259 -14.73 4.35 15.21
N PHE A 260 -13.81 3.41 14.91
CA PHE A 260 -13.30 3.21 13.55
C PHE A 260 -14.42 2.81 12.58
N LEU A 261 -15.26 1.83 12.95
CA LEU A 261 -16.38 1.35 12.13
C LEU A 261 -17.43 2.45 11.91
N VAL A 262 -17.67 3.32 12.89
CA VAL A 262 -18.53 4.49 12.73
C VAL A 262 -17.92 5.48 11.74
N ARG A 263 -16.62 5.81 11.91
CA ARG A 263 -15.92 6.78 11.05
C ARG A 263 -15.91 6.35 9.58
N VAL A 264 -15.75 5.06 9.29
CA VAL A 264 -15.83 4.52 7.92
C VAL A 264 -17.27 4.29 7.45
N GLY A 265 -18.27 4.55 8.29
CA GLY A 265 -19.69 4.44 7.94
C GLY A 265 -20.24 3.01 7.91
N ARG A 266 -19.50 2.03 8.44
CA ARG A 266 -19.95 0.63 8.45
C ARG A 266 -21.05 0.37 9.48
N ILE A 267 -21.02 1.09 10.59
CA ILE A 267 -22.06 1.05 11.63
C ILE A 267 -22.49 2.47 11.97
N THR A 268 -23.72 2.64 12.45
CA THR A 268 -24.20 3.95 12.94
C THR A 268 -23.80 4.17 14.39
N GLU A 269 -23.85 5.43 14.86
CA GLU A 269 -23.60 5.73 16.28
C GLU A 269 -24.60 5.04 17.23
N ALA A 270 -25.85 4.86 16.78
CA ALA A 270 -26.85 4.11 17.55
C ALA A 270 -26.45 2.63 17.68
N GLN A 271 -26.03 2.00 16.59
CA GLN A 271 -25.55 0.61 16.59
C GLN A 271 -24.28 0.43 17.43
N HIS A 272 -23.36 1.39 17.36
CA HIS A 272 -22.16 1.40 18.18
C HIS A 272 -22.49 1.46 19.68
N ARG A 273 -23.39 2.38 20.08
CA ARG A 273 -23.84 2.53 21.47
C ARG A 273 -24.52 1.26 21.98
N GLU A 274 -25.39 0.66 21.18
CA GLU A 274 -26.06 -0.60 21.53
C GLU A 274 -25.06 -1.75 21.70
N ALA A 275 -24.12 -1.91 20.76
CA ALA A 275 -23.11 -2.96 20.83
C ALA A 275 -22.17 -2.78 22.03
N MET A 276 -21.81 -1.54 22.37
CA MET A 276 -21.02 -1.23 23.57
C MET A 276 -21.76 -1.62 24.86
N GLY A 277 -23.05 -1.28 24.98
CA GLY A 277 -23.85 -1.65 26.15
C GLY A 277 -23.93 -3.18 26.36
N ARG A 278 -23.99 -3.95 25.28
CA ARG A 278 -23.96 -5.43 25.35
C ARG A 278 -22.55 -5.98 25.66
N ALA A 279 -21.49 -5.32 25.17
CA ALA A 279 -20.12 -5.74 25.40
C ALA A 279 -19.68 -5.55 26.87
N GLU A 280 -20.12 -4.48 27.52
CA GLU A 280 -19.82 -4.20 28.93
C GLU A 280 -20.47 -5.19 29.90
N GLY A 281 -21.63 -5.76 29.54
CA GLY A 281 -22.32 -6.76 30.36
C GLY A 281 -21.74 -8.17 30.30
N ASP A 282 -21.14 -8.56 29.16
CA ASP A 282 -20.78 -9.96 28.87
C ASP A 282 -19.26 -10.22 28.79
N GLY A 283 -18.42 -9.17 28.87
CA GLY A 283 -16.96 -9.29 28.72
C GLY A 283 -16.48 -9.68 27.32
N ARG A 284 -17.39 -9.69 26.33
CA ARG A 284 -17.11 -10.04 24.92
C ARG A 284 -16.43 -8.88 24.18
N ARG A 285 -15.60 -9.19 23.17
CA ARG A 285 -14.99 -8.13 22.33
C ARG A 285 -16.08 -7.48 21.49
N LEU A 286 -16.04 -6.15 21.31
CA LEU A 286 -17.05 -5.41 20.54
C LEU A 286 -17.29 -5.99 19.13
N GLY A 287 -16.23 -6.44 18.46
CA GLY A 287 -16.36 -7.07 17.15
C GLY A 287 -17.18 -8.37 17.16
N GLU A 288 -17.07 -9.18 18.21
CA GLU A 288 -17.86 -10.41 18.36
C GLU A 288 -19.33 -10.09 18.66
N VAL A 289 -19.57 -9.06 19.48
CA VAL A 289 -20.91 -8.57 19.76
C VAL A 289 -21.59 -8.10 18.48
N LEU A 290 -20.89 -7.31 17.65
CA LEU A 290 -21.41 -6.85 16.35
C LEU A 290 -21.72 -8.01 15.39
N VAL A 291 -20.95 -9.10 15.44
CA VAL A 291 -21.25 -10.32 14.69
C VAL A 291 -22.48 -11.03 15.23
N SER A 292 -22.59 -11.18 16.55
CA SER A 292 -23.75 -11.81 17.18
C SER A 292 -25.06 -11.03 16.99
N MET A 293 -24.96 -9.71 16.81
CA MET A 293 -26.09 -8.84 16.48
C MET A 293 -26.49 -8.90 15.00
N GLY A 294 -25.75 -9.65 14.17
CA GLY A 294 -25.97 -9.69 12.71
C GLY A 294 -25.58 -8.39 11.99
N ILE A 295 -24.93 -7.45 12.68
CA ILE A 295 -24.48 -6.18 12.10
C ILE A 295 -23.27 -6.41 11.22
N LEU A 296 -22.35 -7.28 11.64
CA LEU A 296 -21.16 -7.70 10.88
C LEU A 296 -21.19 -9.21 10.62
N GLN A 297 -20.60 -9.63 9.52
CA GLN A 297 -20.19 -11.03 9.33
C GLN A 297 -18.79 -11.26 9.89
N GLU A 298 -18.42 -12.52 10.13
CA GLU A 298 -17.09 -12.86 10.66
C GLU A 298 -15.95 -12.44 9.71
N ALA A 299 -16.14 -12.60 8.40
CA ALA A 299 -15.20 -12.12 7.39
C ALA A 299 -15.07 -10.59 7.39
N GLU A 300 -16.18 -9.87 7.57
CA GLU A 300 -16.18 -8.40 7.72
C GLU A 300 -15.42 -7.96 8.97
N ARG A 301 -15.63 -8.68 10.09
CA ARG A 301 -14.92 -8.43 11.34
C ARG A 301 -13.41 -8.54 11.12
N MET A 302 -12.94 -9.62 10.51
CA MET A 302 -11.51 -9.81 10.21
C MET A 302 -10.95 -8.69 9.33
N TYR A 303 -11.69 -8.31 8.29
CA TYR A 303 -11.31 -7.21 7.40
C TYR A 303 -11.16 -5.88 8.15
N TYR A 304 -12.18 -5.45 8.89
CA TYR A 304 -12.15 -4.15 9.56
C TYR A 304 -11.14 -4.11 10.71
N VAL A 305 -10.85 -5.23 11.37
CA VAL A 305 -9.75 -5.30 12.32
C VAL A 305 -8.41 -5.10 11.60
N ALA A 306 -8.18 -5.75 10.45
CA ALA A 306 -6.96 -5.52 9.68
C ALA A 306 -6.83 -4.05 9.23
N GLN A 307 -7.91 -3.42 8.78
CA GLN A 307 -7.92 -1.99 8.41
C GLN A 307 -7.69 -1.06 9.60
N GLN A 308 -8.29 -1.35 10.76
CA GLN A 308 -8.05 -0.63 11.99
C GLN A 308 -6.56 -0.70 12.37
N VAL A 309 -5.96 -1.89 12.30
CA VAL A 309 -4.53 -2.09 12.57
C VAL A 309 -3.67 -1.26 11.61
N LYS A 310 -3.95 -1.29 10.30
CA LYS A 310 -3.25 -0.43 9.32
C LYS A 310 -3.38 1.04 9.70
N ALA A 311 -4.58 1.51 10.05
CA ALA A 311 -4.82 2.88 10.46
C ALA A 311 -4.07 3.28 11.75
N ILE A 312 -3.92 2.36 12.73
CA ILE A 312 -3.13 2.59 13.94
C ILE A 312 -1.65 2.78 13.58
N ILE A 313 -1.12 1.96 12.67
CA ILE A 313 0.27 2.07 12.21
C ILE A 313 0.47 3.38 11.45
N TYR A 314 -0.37 3.71 10.46
CA TYR A 314 -0.26 4.97 9.71
C TYR A 314 -0.37 6.21 10.61
N SER A 315 -1.26 6.20 11.60
CA SER A 315 -1.35 7.31 12.56
C SER A 315 -0.15 7.39 13.52
N ALA A 316 0.63 6.33 13.68
CA ALA A 316 1.91 6.40 14.40
C ALA A 316 2.97 7.18 13.60
N PHE A 317 2.97 7.10 12.27
CA PHE A 317 3.85 7.89 11.41
C PHE A 317 3.57 9.40 11.52
N ALA A 318 2.35 9.81 11.90
CA ALA A 318 2.04 11.21 12.16
C ALA A 318 2.73 11.79 13.40
N TRP A 319 3.37 10.96 14.23
CA TRP A 319 4.07 11.42 15.43
C TRP A 319 5.50 11.85 15.09
N GLU A 320 5.79 13.12 15.27
CA GLU A 320 7.13 13.71 15.11
C GLU A 320 7.96 13.57 16.39
N GLU A 321 7.27 13.61 17.53
CA GLU A 321 7.83 13.57 18.88
C GLU A 321 7.18 12.47 19.72
N GLY A 322 7.89 12.03 20.74
CA GLY A 322 7.51 10.93 21.63
C GLY A 322 8.72 10.06 21.96
N THR A 323 8.47 8.97 22.65
CA THR A 323 9.49 7.97 22.97
C THR A 323 9.08 6.63 22.38
N TYR A 324 10.08 5.78 22.16
CA TYR A 324 9.87 4.39 21.78
C TYR A 324 10.59 3.44 22.73
N ARG A 325 10.07 2.22 22.80
CA ARG A 325 10.73 1.05 23.38
C ARG A 325 10.55 -0.10 22.40
N MET A 326 11.65 -0.52 21.79
CA MET A 326 11.71 -1.68 20.92
C MET A 326 12.15 -2.89 21.73
N THR A 327 11.45 -4.02 21.57
CA THR A 327 11.74 -5.27 22.29
C THR A 327 11.73 -6.43 21.31
N PHE A 328 12.81 -7.22 21.26
CA PHE A 328 12.91 -8.45 20.50
C PHE A 328 12.52 -9.67 21.37
N LEU A 329 11.66 -10.53 20.84
CA LEU A 329 11.01 -11.65 21.54
C LEU A 329 11.27 -12.97 20.79
N GLU A 330 11.42 -14.08 21.54
CA GLU A 330 11.67 -15.41 20.96
C GLU A 330 10.46 -16.01 20.24
N LYS A 331 9.25 -15.59 20.62
CA LYS A 331 8.01 -16.06 20.00
C LYS A 331 7.06 -14.89 19.80
N ALA A 332 6.38 -14.90 18.65
CA ALA A 332 5.35 -13.93 18.34
C ALA A 332 4.18 -14.12 19.29
N ARG A 333 3.53 -13.01 19.69
CA ARG A 333 2.18 -13.13 20.27
C ARG A 333 1.28 -13.73 19.20
N HIS A 334 0.52 -14.76 19.54
CA HIS A 334 -0.45 -15.33 18.62
C HIS A 334 -1.59 -14.35 18.41
N GLU A 335 -1.47 -13.52 17.39
CA GLU A 335 -2.56 -12.72 16.84
C GLU A 335 -2.96 -13.32 15.49
N PRO A 336 -4.25 -13.62 15.26
CA PRO A 336 -4.70 -14.39 14.09
C PRO A 336 -4.63 -13.61 12.77
N ILE A 337 -4.31 -12.31 12.80
CA ILE A 337 -4.37 -11.42 11.65
C ILE A 337 -2.96 -11.18 11.13
N ARG A 338 -2.72 -11.52 9.86
CA ARG A 338 -1.54 -11.08 9.13
C ARG A 338 -1.95 -9.93 8.23
N LEU A 339 -1.33 -8.76 8.42
CA LEU A 339 -1.62 -7.58 7.62
C LEU A 339 -1.29 -7.74 6.13
N GLY A 340 -0.34 -8.62 5.82
CA GLY A 340 0.10 -8.92 4.46
C GLY A 340 0.80 -7.75 3.75
N ILE A 341 1.22 -6.71 4.48
CA ILE A 341 1.91 -5.55 3.91
C ILE A 341 3.42 -5.69 4.13
N HIS A 342 4.19 -5.51 3.08
CA HIS A 342 5.65 -5.47 3.17
C HIS A 342 6.14 -4.22 3.92
N PRO A 343 7.16 -4.31 4.80
CA PRO A 343 7.61 -3.15 5.58
C PRO A 343 8.04 -1.95 4.71
N ALA A 344 8.66 -2.20 3.55
CA ALA A 344 9.06 -1.12 2.64
C ALA A 344 7.85 -0.34 2.09
N GLN A 345 6.84 -1.04 1.57
CA GLN A 345 5.59 -0.45 1.08
C GLN A 345 4.88 0.33 2.20
N LEU A 346 4.83 -0.23 3.41
CA LEU A 346 4.24 0.44 4.58
C LEU A 346 4.93 1.78 4.86
N ILE A 347 6.27 1.78 4.92
CA ILE A 347 7.07 2.97 5.19
C ILE A 347 6.88 4.02 4.09
N GLN A 348 7.01 3.61 2.82
CA GLN A 348 6.92 4.51 1.67
C GLN A 348 5.54 5.17 1.58
N ARG A 349 4.47 4.37 1.63
CA ARG A 349 3.08 4.87 1.63
C ARG A 349 2.82 5.78 2.81
N ALA A 350 3.28 5.41 4.01
CA ALA A 350 3.07 6.21 5.21
C ALA A 350 3.77 7.57 5.12
N ILE A 351 5.02 7.62 4.66
CA ILE A 351 5.75 8.86 4.48
C ILE A 351 5.03 9.72 3.44
N LYS A 352 4.84 9.21 2.21
CA LYS A 352 4.22 9.96 1.08
C LYS A 352 2.83 10.51 1.44
N LYS A 353 2.02 9.76 2.20
CA LYS A 353 0.62 10.11 2.51
C LYS A 353 0.43 10.94 3.78
N ILE A 354 1.25 10.74 4.82
CA ILE A 354 1.00 11.31 6.15
C ILE A 354 1.85 12.55 6.41
N TYR A 355 3.03 12.67 5.80
CA TYR A 355 3.96 13.76 6.14
C TYR A 355 3.57 15.05 5.39
N PRO A 356 3.40 16.17 6.10
CA PRO A 356 3.19 17.46 5.45
C PRO A 356 4.50 17.99 4.83
N LEU A 357 4.39 18.89 3.85
CA LEU A 357 5.54 19.50 3.18
C LEU A 357 6.53 20.17 4.16
N SER A 358 6.04 20.78 5.23
CA SER A 358 6.88 21.38 6.27
C SER A 358 7.79 20.36 6.95
N ARG A 359 7.28 19.15 7.19
CA ARG A 359 8.06 18.05 7.77
C ARG A 359 9.10 17.52 6.79
N TYR A 360 8.76 17.39 5.50
CA TYR A 360 9.76 17.03 4.49
C TYR A 360 10.92 18.02 4.46
N LYS A 361 10.62 19.33 4.42
CA LYS A 361 11.65 20.38 4.41
C LYS A 361 12.52 20.41 5.66
N ARG A 362 11.97 20.00 6.81
CA ARG A 362 12.74 19.86 8.06
C ARG A 362 13.67 18.65 8.01
N ILE A 363 13.21 17.53 7.46
CA ILE A 363 14.01 16.30 7.33
C ILE A 363 15.09 16.49 6.26
N LEU A 364 14.75 17.14 5.14
CA LEU A 364 15.56 17.29 3.95
C LEU A 364 15.54 18.75 3.47
N ALA A 365 16.63 19.46 3.72
CA ALA A 365 16.79 20.85 3.34
C ALA A 365 17.08 20.97 1.83
N PRO A 366 16.70 22.09 1.17
CA PRO A 366 16.98 22.29 -0.25
C PRO A 366 18.46 22.21 -0.64
N GLU A 367 19.36 22.54 0.28
CA GLU A 367 20.82 22.56 0.09
C GLU A 367 21.47 21.18 0.30
N ASP A 368 20.72 20.24 0.90
CA ASP A 368 21.21 18.89 1.11
C ASP A 368 21.49 18.20 -0.23
N ARG A 369 22.42 17.24 -0.19
CA ARG A 369 22.80 16.41 -1.32
C ARG A 369 22.60 14.95 -0.91
N LEU A 370 22.16 14.12 -1.85
CA LEU A 370 21.81 12.73 -1.56
C LEU A 370 22.72 11.79 -2.35
N VAL A 371 23.08 10.69 -1.70
CA VAL A 371 23.83 9.57 -2.31
C VAL A 371 23.10 8.27 -2.02
N GLN A 372 23.36 7.25 -2.83
CA GLN A 372 22.93 5.89 -2.49
C GLN A 372 23.60 5.47 -1.18
N ALA A 373 22.81 4.89 -0.29
CA ALA A 373 23.33 4.41 0.98
C ALA A 373 24.28 3.23 0.76
N ALA A 374 25.36 3.19 1.54
CA ALA A 374 26.33 2.10 1.46
C ALA A 374 25.78 0.77 2.01
N ASP A 375 24.84 0.84 2.96
CA ASP A 375 24.20 -0.31 3.60
C ASP A 375 22.68 -0.10 3.67
N PRO A 376 21.95 -0.44 2.58
CA PRO A 376 20.51 -0.22 2.54
C PRO A 376 19.76 -1.25 3.39
N ILE A 377 18.72 -0.78 4.11
CA ILE A 377 17.84 -1.67 4.91
C ILE A 377 17.00 -2.56 3.99
N PHE A 378 16.57 -2.02 2.85
CA PHE A 378 15.76 -2.70 1.84
C PHE A 378 16.51 -2.71 0.51
N HIS A 379 16.44 -3.82 -0.21
CA HIS A 379 16.98 -3.88 -1.56
C HIS A 379 16.06 -3.12 -2.54
N LEU A 380 16.63 -2.51 -3.58
CA LEU A 380 15.85 -1.79 -4.60
C LEU A 380 14.78 -2.67 -5.28
N THR A 381 15.02 -3.98 -5.37
CA THR A 381 14.07 -4.96 -5.91
C THR A 381 12.85 -5.19 -5.01
N GLU A 382 12.89 -4.77 -3.75
CA GLU A 382 11.81 -4.91 -2.76
C GLU A 382 10.96 -3.64 -2.66
N VAL A 383 11.26 -2.62 -3.47
CA VAL A 383 10.63 -1.30 -3.42
C VAL A 383 9.98 -1.00 -4.75
N GLU A 384 8.68 -0.71 -4.70
CA GLU A 384 7.93 -0.26 -5.86
C GLU A 384 8.20 1.23 -6.08
N LEU A 385 8.75 1.56 -7.25
CA LEU A 385 9.01 2.93 -7.66
C LEU A 385 8.29 3.21 -8.97
N GLU A 386 7.62 4.34 -9.03
CA GLU A 386 7.14 4.87 -10.31
C GLU A 386 8.33 5.24 -11.20
N THR A 387 8.15 5.22 -12.53
CA THR A 387 9.23 5.50 -13.48
C THR A 387 9.94 6.82 -13.20
N TRP A 388 9.20 7.86 -12.82
CA TRP A 388 9.78 9.16 -12.50
C TRP A 388 10.52 9.16 -11.15
N GLU A 389 10.13 8.32 -10.19
CA GLU A 389 10.84 8.14 -8.92
C GLU A 389 12.16 7.41 -9.15
N ALA A 390 12.18 6.41 -10.04
CA ALA A 390 13.41 5.74 -10.45
C ALA A 390 14.38 6.70 -11.17
N GLN A 391 13.86 7.56 -12.05
CA GLN A 391 14.66 8.62 -12.69
C GLN A 391 15.16 9.66 -11.68
N LEU A 392 14.34 10.03 -10.69
CA LEU A 392 14.72 10.92 -9.60
C LEU A 392 15.84 10.31 -8.75
N LEU A 393 15.74 9.02 -8.41
CA LEU A 393 16.76 8.26 -7.71
C LEU A 393 18.08 8.24 -8.50
N ALA A 394 18.04 7.98 -9.81
CA ALA A 394 19.24 8.00 -10.65
C ALA A 394 19.91 9.39 -10.72
N LYS A 395 19.11 10.46 -10.61
CA LYS A 395 19.59 11.84 -10.55
C LYS A 395 20.14 12.25 -9.17
N ALA A 396 19.73 11.56 -8.10
CA ALA A 396 20.15 11.85 -6.73
C ALA A 396 21.62 11.42 -6.51
N THR A 397 22.52 12.38 -6.71
CA THR A 397 23.97 12.20 -6.64
C THR A 397 24.60 13.26 -5.75
N LYS A 398 25.84 13.01 -5.30
CA LYS A 398 26.61 13.96 -4.47
C LYS A 398 26.83 15.32 -5.12
N ASP A 399 26.64 15.45 -6.44
CA ASP A 399 26.90 16.69 -7.18
C ASP A 399 25.62 17.52 -7.38
N ARG A 400 24.46 16.99 -6.99
CA ARG A 400 23.16 17.67 -7.13
C ARG A 400 22.49 17.96 -5.80
N THR A 401 21.98 19.18 -5.64
CA THR A 401 21.22 19.58 -4.45
C THR A 401 19.76 19.14 -4.58
N VAL A 402 19.06 19.03 -3.44
CA VAL A 402 17.62 18.77 -3.42
C VAL A 402 16.85 19.87 -4.18
N ALA A 403 17.27 21.13 -4.09
CA ALA A 403 16.71 22.25 -4.86
C ALA A 403 16.79 22.01 -6.38
N GLU A 404 17.94 21.53 -6.88
CA GLU A 404 18.13 21.20 -8.29
C GLU A 404 17.32 19.96 -8.71
N LEU A 405 17.19 18.96 -7.83
CA LEU A 405 16.34 17.79 -8.08
C LEU A 405 14.88 18.20 -8.24
N LEU A 406 14.38 19.06 -7.34
CA LEU A 406 13.03 19.65 -7.40
C LEU A 406 12.81 20.44 -8.69
N ALA A 407 13.76 21.30 -9.07
CA ALA A 407 13.64 22.11 -10.28
C ALA A 407 13.66 21.27 -11.57
N SER A 408 14.39 20.16 -11.59
CA SER A 408 14.55 19.30 -12.77
C SER A 408 13.55 18.15 -12.89
N THR A 409 12.61 18.05 -11.95
CA THR A 409 11.61 16.98 -11.91
C THR A 409 10.22 17.59 -12.13
N PRO A 410 9.51 17.25 -13.23
CA PRO A 410 8.23 17.85 -13.58
C PRO A 410 7.08 17.26 -12.73
N ARG A 411 7.17 17.40 -11.40
CA ARG A 411 6.19 16.93 -10.42
C ARG A 411 6.00 17.98 -9.32
N PRO A 412 4.83 18.03 -8.67
CA PRO A 412 4.61 18.90 -7.51
C PRO A 412 5.67 18.68 -6.41
N GLN A 413 6.16 19.76 -5.79
CA GLN A 413 7.18 19.68 -4.74
C GLN A 413 6.87 18.65 -3.64
N PRO A 414 5.62 18.54 -3.10
CA PRO A 414 5.31 17.54 -2.08
C PRO A 414 5.55 16.09 -2.53
N GLN A 415 5.32 15.78 -3.81
CA GLN A 415 5.54 14.43 -4.34
C GLN A 415 7.04 14.12 -4.42
N VAL A 416 7.83 15.03 -5.01
CA VAL A 416 9.30 14.85 -5.12
C VAL A 416 9.95 14.73 -3.73
N TYR A 417 9.58 15.62 -2.80
CA TYR A 417 10.05 15.54 -1.42
C TYR A 417 9.62 14.25 -0.75
N GLY A 418 8.36 13.85 -0.89
CA GLY A 418 7.83 12.62 -0.33
C GLY A 418 8.59 11.38 -0.79
N SER A 419 8.92 11.30 -2.08
CA SER A 419 9.70 10.20 -2.65
C SER A 419 11.15 10.19 -2.15
N LEU A 420 11.83 11.35 -2.11
CA LEU A 420 13.21 11.42 -1.58
C LEU A 420 13.27 11.04 -0.10
N VAL A 421 12.34 11.56 0.72
CA VAL A 421 12.28 11.26 2.15
C VAL A 421 11.86 9.80 2.40
N ALA A 422 11.00 9.23 1.56
CA ALA A 422 10.66 7.81 1.62
C ALA A 422 11.87 6.93 1.33
N LEU A 423 12.62 7.21 0.25
CA LEU A 423 13.86 6.51 -0.09
C LEU A 423 14.91 6.64 1.02
N MET A 424 14.97 7.78 1.72
CA MET A 424 15.81 7.93 2.91
C MET A 424 15.31 7.08 4.09
N GLY A 425 14.00 7.04 4.33
CA GLY A 425 13.40 6.21 5.38
C GLY A 425 13.58 4.70 5.15
N LEU A 426 13.71 4.28 3.89
CA LEU A 426 14.05 2.92 3.47
C LEU A 426 15.58 2.66 3.47
N LYS A 427 16.39 3.68 3.80
CA LYS A 427 17.85 3.65 3.69
C LYS A 427 18.36 3.29 2.28
N ILE A 428 17.61 3.61 1.23
CA ILE A 428 18.12 3.55 -0.15
C ILE A 428 18.96 4.80 -0.46
N LEU A 429 18.53 5.95 0.05
CA LEU A 429 19.28 7.21 -0.02
C LEU A 429 19.73 7.64 1.38
N GLU A 430 20.83 8.38 1.42
CA GLU A 430 21.25 9.10 2.62
C GLU A 430 21.88 10.45 2.27
N LYS A 431 21.94 11.33 3.26
CA LYS A 431 22.57 12.64 3.10
C LYS A 431 24.06 12.46 2.88
N HIS A 432 24.58 13.11 1.84
CA HIS A 432 26.00 13.22 1.63
C HIS A 432 26.58 14.27 2.59
N GLU A 433 27.38 13.82 3.55
CA GLU A 433 28.20 14.71 4.37
C GLU A 433 29.58 14.85 3.72
N PRO A 434 29.94 16.03 3.20
CA PRO A 434 31.30 16.25 2.73
C PRO A 434 32.26 16.09 3.92
N ALA A 435 33.35 15.37 3.73
CA ALA A 435 34.37 15.20 4.76
C ALA A 435 34.84 16.60 5.21
N LYS A 436 34.70 16.91 6.51
CA LYS A 436 35.27 18.13 7.10
C LYS A 436 36.76 18.21 6.73
N GLY A 437 37.13 19.15 5.85
CA GLY A 437 38.53 19.39 5.51
C GLY A 437 38.90 19.51 4.02
N GLN A 438 37.98 19.82 3.11
CA GLN A 438 38.34 20.33 1.79
C GLN A 438 37.45 21.54 1.47
N ALA A 439 37.89 22.69 1.98
CA ALA A 439 37.52 24.02 1.50
C ALA A 439 38.78 24.69 0.95
#